data_AF-C6W0M6-F1
#
_entry.id   AF-C6W0M6-F1
#
_cell.length_a   1.000
_cell.length_b   1.000
_cell.length_c   1.000
_cell.angle_alpha   90.00
_cell.angle_beta   90.00
_cell.angle_gamma   90.00
#
_symmetry.space_group_name_H-M   'P 1'
#
loop_
_entity.id
_entity.type
_entity.pdbx_description
1 polymer ?
#
loop_
_entity_poly.entity_id
_entity_poly.type
_entity_poly.pdbx_seq_one_letter_code
_entity_poly.pdbx_strand_id
1 'polypeptide(L)' 'MENAQFKRFFGSLLTILGIAVLLFACVAFLSDKPVLGLTVSKWESIVPFLVGTVFLLTGVNLVKG' A
#
# COMPACT_ATOMS: atom_id res chain seq x y z
N MET A 1 16.53 -10.66 -21.79
CA MET A 1 17.02 -9.89 -20.62
C MET A 1 16.00 -8.86 -20.12
N GLU A 2 15.03 -8.42 -20.94
CA GLU A 2 13.98 -7.45 -20.55
C GLU A 2 13.05 -7.88 -19.39
N ASN A 3 12.69 -9.16 -19.30
CA ASN A 3 11.71 -9.64 -18.31
C ASN A 3 12.13 -9.44 -16.84
N ALA A 4 13.44 -9.47 -16.57
CA ALA A 4 13.96 -9.28 -15.21
C ALA A 4 13.90 -7.81 -14.76
N GLN A 5 14.17 -6.87 -15.67
CA GLN A 5 14.06 -5.43 -15.41
C GLN A 5 12.59 -5.03 -15.25
N PHE A 6 11.70 -5.58 -16.08
CA PHE A 6 10.26 -5.33 -15.97
C PHE A 6 9.69 -5.82 -14.63
N LYS A 7 10.04 -7.04 -14.19
CA LYS A 7 9.64 -7.57 -12.86
C LYS A 7 10.09 -6.67 -11.71
N ARG A 8 11.35 -6.22 -11.73
CA ARG A 8 11.89 -5.31 -10.71
C ARG A 8 11.21 -3.95 -10.72
N PHE A 9 10.96 -3.38 -11.90
CA PHE A 9 10.24 -2.12 -12.04
C PHE A 9 8.81 -2.23 -11.50
N PHE A 10 8.10 -3.29 -11.87
CA PHE A 10 6.74 -3.55 -11.41
C PHE A 10 6.70 -3.82 -9.90
N GLY A 11 7.66 -4.58 -9.36
CA GLY A 11 7.80 -4.81 -7.93
C GLY A 11 8.07 -3.54 -7.15
N SER A 12 8.92 -2.66 -7.69
CA SER A 12 9.23 -1.36 -7.06
C SER A 12 8.01 -0.43 -7.06
N LEU A 13 7.27 -0.37 -8.17
CA LEU A 13 5.98 0.33 -8.25
C LEU A 13 4.96 -0.19 -7.23
N LEU A 14 4.80 -1.51 -7.14
CA LEU A 14 3.85 -2.14 -6.23
C LEU A 14 4.23 -1.90 -4.76
N THR A 15 5.54 -1.88 -4.47
CA THR A 15 6.09 -1.54 -3.15
C THR A 15 5.75 -0.08 -2.79
N ILE A 16 6.02 0.87 -3.70
CA ILE A 16 5.72 2.29 -3.49
C ILE A 16 4.22 2.51 -3.27
N LEU A 17 3.38 1.87 -4.07
CA LEU A 17 1.92 1.91 -3.88
C LEU A 17 1.49 1.32 -2.54
N GLY A 18 2.05 0.18 -2.14
CA GLY A 18 1.79 -0.43 -0.84
C GLY A 18 2.13 0.49 0.32
N ILE A 19 3.27 1.18 0.26
CA ILE A 19 3.68 2.19 1.25
C ILE A 19 2.69 3.35 1.27
N ALA A 20 2.32 3.90 0.11
CA ALA A 20 1.38 5.02 0.04
C ALA A 20 0.02 4.68 0.66
N VAL A 21 -0.50 3.49 0.36
CA VAL A 21 -1.79 3.00 0.90
C VAL A 21 -1.68 2.73 2.41
N LEU A 22 -0.56 2.18 2.89
CA LEU A 22 -0.32 1.98 4.33
C LEU A 22 -0.27 3.31 5.09
N LEU A 23 0.44 4.31 4.55
CA LEU A 23 0.49 5.64 5.14
C LEU A 23 -0.90 6.27 5.19
N PHE A 24 -1.68 6.15 4.12
CA PHE A 24 -3.08 6.59 4.12
C PHE A 24 -3.91 5.88 5.19
N ALA A 25 -3.80 4.55 5.32
CA ALA A 25 -4.52 3.78 6.32
C ALA A 25 -4.14 4.18 7.75
N CYS A 26 -2.85 4.41 8.02
CA CYS A 26 -2.37 4.87 9.32
C CYS A 26 -2.89 6.27 9.66
N VAL A 27 -2.84 7.20 8.69
CA VAL A 27 -3.40 8.56 8.87
C VAL A 27 -4.91 8.50 9.09
N ALA A 28 -5.60 7.63 8.36
CA ALA A 28 -7.04 7.45 8.51
C ALA A 28 -7.45 6.81 9.83
N PHE A 29 -6.66 5.86 10.34
CA PHE A 29 -6.90 5.24 11.64
C PHE A 29 -6.67 6.20 12.82
N LEU A 30 -5.69 7.10 12.70
CA LEU A 30 -5.33 8.05 13.75
C LEU A 30 -6.13 9.36 13.69
N SER A 31 -6.73 9.69 12.55
CA SER A 31 -7.51 10.91 12.37
C SER A 31 -8.97 10.68 12.74
N ASP A 32 -9.47 11.39 13.77
CA ASP A 32 -10.91 11.44 14.10
C ASP A 32 -11.73 12.35 13.15
N LYS A 33 -11.08 12.85 12.09
CA LYS A 33 -11.63 13.80 11.10
C LYS A 33 -11.57 13.18 9.71
N PRO A 34 -12.51 13.53 8.81
CA PRO A 34 -12.57 12.95 7.48
C PRO A 34 -11.25 13.14 6.73
N VAL A 35 -10.77 12.04 6.18
CA VAL A 35 -9.44 11.90 5.56
C VAL A 35 -9.67 11.93 4.06
N LEU A 36 -9.09 12.90 3.36
CA LEU A 36 -9.38 13.15 1.94
C LEU A 36 -10.89 13.36 1.64
N GLY A 37 -11.65 13.88 2.61
CA GLY A 37 -13.10 14.06 2.48
C GLY A 37 -13.94 12.79 2.70
N LEU A 38 -13.30 11.65 2.97
CA LEU A 38 -13.97 10.40 3.32
C LEU A 38 -14.02 10.24 4.83
N THR A 39 -15.22 10.06 5.38
CA THR A 39 -15.40 9.61 6.76
C THR A 39 -15.07 8.12 6.80
N VAL A 40 -13.88 7.79 7.28
CA VAL A 40 -13.43 6.40 7.42
C VAL A 40 -13.47 6.06 8.90
N SER A 41 -14.35 5.14 9.28
CA SER A 41 -14.36 4.64 10.66
C SER A 41 -13.11 3.80 10.92
N LYS A 42 -12.66 3.69 12.17
CA LYS A 42 -11.51 2.84 12.55
C LYS A 42 -11.60 1.40 12.05
N TRP A 43 -12.81 0.86 11.97
CA TRP A 43 -13.06 -0.48 11.43
C TRP A 43 -12.90 -0.54 9.90
N GLU A 44 -13.20 0.55 9.21
CA GLU A 44 -13.05 0.65 7.76
C GLU A 44 -11.60 0.92 7.35
N SER A 45 -10.80 1.58 8.20
CA SER A 45 -9.37 1.81 7.93
C SER A 45 -8.52 0.55 8.00
N ILE A 46 -9.06 -0.55 8.56
CA ILE A 46 -8.38 -1.86 8.56
C ILE A 46 -8.25 -2.43 7.14
N VAL A 47 -9.19 -2.08 6.25
CA VAL A 47 -9.21 -2.53 4.86
C VAL A 47 -8.03 -1.97 4.08
N PRO A 48 -7.81 -0.64 3.98
CA PRO A 48 -6.65 -0.09 3.29
C PRO A 48 -5.34 -0.52 3.98
N PHE A 49 -5.31 -0.75 5.29
CA PHE A 49 -4.13 -1.28 5.97
C PHE A 49 -3.74 -2.68 5.47
N LEU A 50 -4.71 -3.60 5.38
CA LEU A 50 -4.49 -4.95 4.86
C LEU A 50 -4.10 -4.91 3.38
N VAL A 51 -4.79 -4.11 2.56
CA VAL A 51 -4.48 -3.94 1.14
C VAL A 51 -3.06 -3.42 0.94
N GLY A 52 -2.68 -2.38 1.68
CA GLY A 52 -1.33 -1.80 1.62
C GLY A 52 -0.27 -2.80 2.06
N THR A 53 -0.53 -3.61 3.09
CA THR A 53 0.37 -4.67 3.55
C THR A 53 0.56 -5.75 2.49
N VAL A 54 -0.52 -6.22 1.85
CA VAL A 54 -0.44 -7.20 0.76
C VAL A 54 0.35 -6.64 -0.42
N PHE A 55 0.08 -5.40 -0.82
CA PHE A 55 0.81 -4.75 -1.92
C PHE A 55 2.29 -4.59 -1.60
N LEU A 56 2.63 -4.21 -0.36
CA LEU A 56 4.00 -4.09 0.11
C LEU A 56 4.72 -5.44 0.08
N LEU A 57 4.14 -6.48 0.69
CA LEU A 57 4.75 -7.81 0.74
C LEU A 57 4.92 -8.42 -0.65
N THR A 58 3.93 -8.24 -1.51
CA THR A 58 3.97 -8.71 -2.89
C THR A 58 5.03 -7.96 -3.68
N GLY A 59 5.09 -6.64 -3.56
CA GLY A 59 6.06 -5.78 -4.22
C GLY A 59 7.50 -6.11 -3.83
N VAL A 60 7.77 -6.22 -2.52
CA VAL A 60 9.10 -6.55 -2.00
C VAL A 60 9.54 -7.96 -2.44
N ASN A 61 8.64 -8.94 -2.43
CA ASN A 61 8.95 -10.27 -2.96
C ASN A 61 9.27 -10.24 -4.46
N LEU A 62 8.55 -9.45 -5.25
CA LEU A 62 8.75 -9.36 -6.69
C LEU A 62 10.04 -8.62 -7.08
N VAL A 63 10.52 -7.67 -6.25
CA VAL A 63 11.82 -7.01 -6.41
C VAL A 63 12.98 -7.98 -6.11
N LYS A 64 12.79 -8.84 -5.11
CA LYS A 64 13.81 -9.76 -4.60
C LYS A 64 13.92 -11.05 -5.42
N GLY A 65 12.83 -11.50 -6.04
CA GLY A 65 12.74 -12.70 -6.87
C GLY A 65 13.06 -12.51 -8.34
#